data_AF-A0A316VUW3-F1
#
_entry.id   AF-A0A316VUW3-F1
#
_cell.length_a   1.000
_cell.length_b   1.000
_cell.length_c   1.000
_cell.angle_alpha   90.00
_cell.angle_beta   90.00
_cell.angle_gamma   90.00
#
_symmetry.space_group_name_H-M   'P 1'
#
loop_
_entity.id
_entity.type
_entity.pdbx_description
1 polymer ?
#
loop_
_entity_poly.entity_id
_entity_poly.type
_entity_poly.pdbx_seq_one_letter_code
_entity_poly.pdbx_strand_id
1 'polypeptide(L)'
;MSSTRSHSLLRLQNSRIRCSSLRSQAVLNSSTASRAGEWSRRAYSSAPGRGAKSGAYNRGSRTVSASFAVGAGAAAALALNWSTNSTASGVQCDGTIPAAKVGNVSVGGGKSSVPDISALRPTVLTDSSASMRTRMETYVKLLQYKIVSALTDEETGSKGFFVDTWLRKEGGEGISCILQDGETFEKAGVNISIVHGSLPPRAIQQMSADHAGLLDSVGYDLGLGTGPVGSASSVQAEVKGLPFYATGLSLVVHPRNPHAPTVHFNYRYFELTHPPVLADGSVNPRYDPSDPTKPCAWWFGGGTDLTPMLLYSEDAEHFHEVLKSAADKHETACYPAWKRWCDRYFYLPHRGETRGVGGIFFDDLTLPRATQSARILLQEGKPNAANPSEVQLRPTQKLHDRESLFALVRELGDAFLPAYLPILQRRTRMATSPEAERWQRLRRGRYVEFNLLYDRGTKFGLQTPGARIESILMSLPLEARWEYVERHSGVGQTGSEQEEESATLSTEQKEQSRRERETMKVLRKPQDWA
;
A
#
# COMPACT_ATOMS: atom_id res chain seq x y z
N MET A 1 31.46 -32.59 53.59
CA MET A 1 32.79 -32.36 54.18
C MET A 1 33.65 -31.60 53.18
N SER A 2 34.05 -30.38 53.54
CA SER A 2 35.28 -29.64 53.15
C SER A 2 35.76 -29.66 51.68
N SER A 3 35.64 -28.58 50.90
CA SER A 3 36.60 -27.44 50.76
C SER A 3 37.41 -27.61 49.45
N THR A 4 37.75 -26.62 48.61
CA THR A 4 37.93 -25.16 48.79
C THR A 4 37.88 -24.47 47.43
N ARG A 5 37.35 -23.25 47.40
CA ARG A 5 37.34 -22.30 46.27
C ARG A 5 38.68 -21.56 46.14
N SER A 6 39.02 -21.11 44.93
CA SER A 6 40.04 -20.11 44.67
C SER A 6 39.40 -18.83 44.13
N HIS A 7 39.66 -17.70 44.78
CA HIS A 7 39.31 -16.34 44.37
C HIS A 7 40.63 -15.56 44.21
N SER A 8 40.79 -14.81 43.12
CA SER A 8 41.72 -13.68 43.07
C SER A 8 41.00 -12.43 42.56
N LEU A 9 41.16 -11.37 43.37
CA LEU A 9 40.77 -9.99 43.15
C LEU A 9 41.75 -9.31 42.18
N LEU A 10 41.30 -8.31 41.43
CA LEU A 10 42.12 -7.13 41.14
C LEU A 10 41.27 -5.89 40.87
N ARG A 11 41.67 -4.81 41.55
CA ARG A 11 41.06 -3.49 41.64
C ARG A 11 41.33 -2.62 40.42
N LEU A 12 40.41 -1.68 40.19
CA LEU A 12 40.54 -0.45 39.42
C LEU A 12 41.74 0.41 39.81
N GLN A 13 42.41 1.01 38.81
CA GLN A 13 43.02 2.34 38.93
C GLN A 13 43.04 3.06 37.56
N ASN A 14 42.51 4.29 37.56
CA ASN A 14 42.54 5.27 36.47
C ASN A 14 43.94 5.86 36.29
N SER A 15 44.37 6.10 35.06
CA SER A 15 45.22 7.26 34.72
C SER A 15 45.23 7.57 33.22
N ARG A 16 45.10 8.87 32.92
CA ARG A 16 45.09 9.52 31.60
C ARG A 16 46.46 9.45 30.93
N ILE A 17 46.53 9.26 29.61
CA ILE A 17 47.70 9.64 28.79
C ILE A 17 47.26 10.34 27.49
N ARG A 18 47.99 11.41 27.18
CA ARG A 18 47.82 12.41 26.11
C ARG A 18 48.22 11.89 24.72
N CYS A 19 47.60 12.52 23.71
CA CYS A 19 48.04 12.61 22.31
C CYS A 19 49.45 13.20 22.15
N SER A 20 50.20 12.69 21.17
CA SER A 20 51.33 13.35 20.54
C SER A 20 51.30 13.19 19.02
N SER A 21 51.03 14.31 18.34
CA SER A 21 51.60 14.83 17.09
C SER A 21 52.58 13.95 16.29
N LEU A 22 52.34 13.88 14.97
CA LEU A 22 53.37 14.04 13.95
C LEU A 22 52.87 14.98 12.83
N ARG A 23 53.60 16.08 12.66
CA ARG A 23 53.50 17.07 11.57
C ARG A 23 54.21 16.56 10.32
N SER A 24 53.73 16.97 9.15
CA SER A 24 54.62 17.56 8.13
C SER A 24 53.93 18.73 7.42
N GLN A 25 54.72 19.78 7.29
CA GLN A 25 54.47 21.11 6.72
C GLN A 25 54.37 21.01 5.17
N ALA A 26 54.04 22.00 4.35
CA ALA A 26 54.15 23.46 4.43
C ALA A 26 53.33 24.06 3.26
N VAL A 27 52.54 25.13 3.49
CA VAL A 27 52.79 26.52 3.04
C VAL A 27 52.06 26.92 1.75
N LEU A 28 51.13 27.88 1.86
CA LEU A 28 51.19 29.17 1.14
C LEU A 28 50.09 30.15 1.62
N ASN A 29 50.57 31.18 2.32
CA ASN A 29 50.14 32.58 2.43
C ASN A 29 48.66 33.00 2.45
N SER A 30 48.29 33.52 3.63
CA SER A 30 47.26 34.52 3.85
C SER A 30 47.74 35.94 3.48
N SER A 31 46.88 36.74 2.84
CA SER A 31 46.80 38.17 3.11
C SER A 31 45.33 38.56 3.28
N THR A 32 45.07 39.20 4.41
CA THR A 32 43.78 39.72 4.86
C THR A 32 43.43 41.02 4.16
N ALA A 33 42.18 41.18 3.73
CA ALA A 33 41.51 42.48 3.71
C ALA A 33 40.00 42.31 3.79
N SER A 34 39.43 43.04 4.73
CA SER A 34 38.01 43.19 5.04
C SER A 34 37.22 43.85 3.90
N ARG A 35 35.96 43.44 3.72
CA ARG A 35 34.81 44.36 3.63
C ARG A 35 33.50 43.58 3.51
N ALA A 36 32.58 43.90 4.41
CA ALA A 36 31.17 43.61 4.29
C ALA A 36 30.60 44.29 3.03
N GLY A 37 29.79 43.56 2.29
CA GLY A 37 29.06 44.07 1.12
C GLY A 37 27.74 43.32 0.98
N GLU A 38 26.66 44.01 1.32
CA GLU A 38 25.27 43.63 1.05
C GLU A 38 25.05 43.31 -0.42
N TRP A 39 24.57 42.11 -0.75
CA TRP A 39 24.08 41.82 -2.10
C TRP A 39 22.63 41.34 -2.05
N SER A 40 21.79 42.24 -2.56
CA SER A 40 20.34 42.20 -2.69
C SER A 40 19.77 40.94 -3.33
N ARG A 41 18.64 40.50 -2.78
CA ARG A 41 17.69 39.59 -3.44
C ARG A 41 17.22 40.23 -4.76
N ARG A 42 17.47 39.56 -5.88
CA ARG A 42 16.96 39.97 -7.18
C ARG A 42 15.62 39.26 -7.43
N ALA A 43 14.54 40.01 -7.25
CA ALA A 43 13.21 39.69 -7.76
C ALA A 43 13.13 40.06 -9.25
N TYR A 44 12.49 39.22 -10.05
CA TYR A 44 11.95 39.56 -11.38
C TYR A 44 10.50 39.09 -11.37
N SER A 45 9.55 40.00 -11.13
CA SER A 45 8.85 40.88 -12.09
C SER A 45 7.64 40.20 -12.74
N SER A 46 6.50 40.37 -12.07
CA SER A 46 5.15 40.22 -12.59
C SER A 46 4.71 41.46 -13.36
N ALA A 47 4.05 41.30 -14.52
CA ALA A 47 2.91 42.07 -15.07
C ALA A 47 2.80 41.90 -16.61
N PRO A 48 1.67 42.24 -17.28
CA PRO A 48 0.39 42.74 -16.75
C PRO A 48 -0.86 41.97 -17.24
N GLY A 49 -1.95 42.15 -16.49
CA GLY A 49 -3.30 41.77 -16.93
C GLY A 49 -3.82 42.64 -18.08
N ARG A 50 -4.75 42.07 -18.86
CA ARG A 50 -5.66 42.79 -19.73
C ARG A 50 -7.08 42.38 -19.41
N GLY A 51 -7.91 43.36 -19.08
CA GLY A 51 -9.35 43.23 -18.95
C GLY A 51 -10.09 43.81 -20.16
N ALA A 52 -11.37 43.41 -20.23
CA ALA A 52 -12.47 43.91 -21.07
C ALA A 52 -12.49 43.35 -22.51
N LYS A 53 -13.62 42.93 -23.11
CA LYS A 53 -15.02 43.35 -22.96
C LYS A 53 -16.01 42.22 -23.28
N SER A 54 -17.21 42.37 -22.73
CA SER A 54 -18.47 41.71 -23.05
C SER A 54 -18.90 41.90 -24.52
N GLY A 55 -19.63 40.93 -25.05
CA GLY A 55 -20.33 41.02 -26.34
C GLY A 55 -21.30 39.84 -26.48
N ALA A 56 -22.55 40.07 -26.10
CA ALA A 56 -23.67 39.17 -26.34
C ALA A 56 -24.03 39.16 -27.83
N TYR A 57 -24.34 37.99 -28.39
CA TYR A 57 -25.23 37.88 -29.54
C TYR A 57 -26.10 36.63 -29.41
N ASN A 58 -27.38 36.86 -29.64
CA ASN A 58 -28.49 35.91 -29.55
C ASN A 58 -29.09 35.73 -30.95
N ARG A 59 -29.91 34.67 -31.13
CA ARG A 59 -30.62 34.20 -32.34
C ARG A 59 -29.81 33.26 -33.26
N GLY A 60 -30.38 32.18 -33.79
CA GLY A 60 -31.79 31.82 -33.87
C GLY A 60 -32.04 30.35 -34.22
N SER A 61 -33.27 29.98 -33.90
CA SER A 61 -34.01 28.76 -34.18
C SER A 61 -33.85 28.22 -35.61
N ARG A 62 -33.80 26.88 -35.76
CA ARG A 62 -34.68 26.16 -36.69
C ARG A 62 -34.79 24.66 -36.35
N THR A 63 -36.01 24.30 -36.00
CA THR A 63 -36.68 23.00 -36.06
C THR A 63 -36.49 22.24 -37.37
N VAL A 64 -36.46 20.88 -37.35
CA VAL A 64 -37.29 19.97 -38.15
C VAL A 64 -37.36 18.57 -37.47
N SER A 65 -38.61 18.14 -37.21
CA SER A 65 -39.26 16.80 -37.24
C SER A 65 -38.41 15.51 -37.26
N ALA A 66 -38.60 14.52 -36.38
CA ALA A 66 -39.76 13.64 -36.12
C ALA A 66 -40.03 12.56 -37.19
N SER A 67 -39.92 11.27 -36.81
CA SER A 67 -40.80 10.10 -37.14
C SER A 67 -40.04 8.79 -36.83
N PHE A 68 -40.43 8.02 -35.80
CA PHE A 68 -41.37 6.87 -35.82
C PHE A 68 -40.92 5.65 -36.64
N ALA A 69 -40.71 4.51 -35.96
CA ALA A 69 -41.34 3.23 -36.31
C ALA A 69 -41.17 2.18 -35.20
N VAL A 70 -42.30 1.64 -34.77
CA VAL A 70 -42.52 0.49 -33.90
C VAL A 70 -42.49 -0.79 -34.74
N GLY A 71 -42.03 -1.91 -34.18
CA GLY A 71 -42.19 -3.23 -34.79
C GLY A 71 -41.91 -4.37 -33.80
N ALA A 72 -42.99 -4.89 -33.21
CA ALA A 72 -43.01 -6.11 -32.41
C ALA A 72 -43.05 -7.37 -33.31
N GLY A 73 -42.55 -8.51 -32.80
CA GLY A 73 -42.73 -9.81 -33.42
C GLY A 73 -42.17 -10.95 -32.57
N ALA A 74 -43.07 -11.78 -32.03
CA ALA A 74 -42.80 -12.96 -31.21
C ALA A 74 -42.78 -14.26 -32.03
N ALA A 75 -42.04 -15.28 -31.56
CA ALA A 75 -42.31 -16.73 -31.73
C ALA A 75 -41.22 -17.50 -30.94
N ALA A 76 -41.51 -18.19 -29.84
CA ALA A 76 -42.15 -19.51 -29.69
C ALA A 76 -41.12 -20.65 -29.53
N ALA A 77 -41.40 -21.49 -28.55
CA ALA A 77 -40.55 -22.47 -27.89
C ALA A 77 -40.17 -23.70 -28.75
N LEU A 78 -39.07 -24.37 -28.36
CA LEU A 78 -38.93 -25.82 -28.43
C LEU A 78 -37.90 -26.28 -27.37
N ALA A 79 -38.41 -26.99 -26.37
CA ALA A 79 -37.62 -27.70 -25.38
C ALA A 79 -37.19 -29.06 -25.96
N LEU A 80 -35.92 -29.44 -25.75
CA LEU A 80 -35.50 -30.85 -25.74
C LEU A 80 -34.30 -31.00 -24.80
N ASN A 81 -34.48 -31.88 -23.82
CA ASN A 81 -33.49 -32.38 -22.88
C ASN A 81 -32.30 -33.01 -23.61
N TRP A 82 -31.09 -32.72 -23.14
CA TRP A 82 -30.02 -33.71 -23.13
C TRP A 82 -29.21 -33.59 -21.84
N SER A 83 -29.30 -34.65 -21.02
CA SER A 83 -28.41 -34.91 -19.91
C SER A 83 -27.04 -35.36 -20.43
N THR A 84 -25.95 -34.77 -19.96
CA THR A 84 -24.65 -35.45 -19.87
C THR A 84 -23.83 -34.92 -18.70
N ASN A 85 -23.61 -35.81 -17.73
CA ASN A 85 -22.54 -35.89 -16.74
C ASN A 85 -21.51 -34.75 -16.67
N SER A 86 -21.57 -33.98 -15.59
CA SER A 86 -20.42 -33.24 -15.07
C SER A 86 -19.68 -34.10 -14.05
N THR A 87 -18.58 -34.72 -14.46
CA THR A 87 -17.58 -35.24 -13.52
C THR A 87 -16.79 -34.05 -12.97
N ALA A 88 -17.21 -33.58 -11.79
CA ALA A 88 -16.43 -32.69 -10.95
C ALA A 88 -15.27 -33.50 -10.34
N SER A 89 -14.04 -33.22 -10.76
CA SER A 89 -12.85 -33.69 -10.06
C SER A 89 -12.66 -32.84 -8.82
N GLY A 90 -13.18 -33.31 -7.69
CA GLY A 90 -12.90 -32.76 -6.37
C GLY A 90 -11.42 -32.93 -6.04
N VAL A 91 -10.74 -31.82 -5.75
CA VAL A 91 -9.41 -31.83 -5.14
C VAL A 91 -9.62 -32.14 -3.66
N GLN A 92 -9.23 -33.35 -3.27
CA GLN A 92 -9.35 -33.90 -1.93
C GLN A 92 -8.10 -33.50 -1.14
N CYS A 93 -8.22 -32.51 -0.25
CA CYS A 93 -7.15 -32.11 0.66
C CYS A 93 -7.23 -32.95 1.94
N ASP A 94 -6.52 -34.07 1.98
CA ASP A 94 -6.25 -34.77 3.24
C ASP A 94 -4.77 -35.13 3.29
N GLY A 95 -4.07 -34.53 4.25
CA GLY A 95 -2.63 -34.63 4.41
C GLY A 95 -2.25 -34.37 5.86
N THR A 96 -2.19 -35.45 6.63
CA THR A 96 -1.73 -35.49 8.03
C THR A 96 -0.33 -34.94 8.22
N ILE A 97 -0.16 -34.05 9.21
CA ILE A 97 1.10 -33.43 9.63
C ILE A 97 1.93 -34.41 10.50
N PRO A 98 3.22 -34.69 10.22
CA PRO A 98 4.06 -35.44 11.14
C PRO A 98 4.60 -34.54 12.27
N ALA A 99 4.51 -35.02 13.51
CA ALA A 99 4.96 -34.33 14.71
C ALA A 99 6.50 -34.23 14.79
N ALA A 100 7.04 -33.02 14.96
CA ALA A 100 8.46 -32.79 15.20
C ALA A 100 8.72 -32.31 16.64
N LYS A 101 9.78 -32.85 17.25
CA LYS A 101 10.23 -32.59 18.63
C LYS A 101 10.82 -31.19 18.79
N VAL A 102 10.48 -30.56 19.92
CA VAL A 102 10.96 -29.25 20.38
C VAL A 102 12.46 -29.28 20.68
N GLY A 103 13.21 -28.33 20.12
CA GLY A 103 14.62 -28.06 20.41
C GLY A 103 14.90 -26.55 20.44
N ASN A 104 15.89 -26.15 21.25
CA ASN A 104 16.19 -24.78 21.67
C ASN A 104 16.37 -23.75 20.54
N VAL A 105 15.84 -22.53 20.79
CA VAL A 105 15.91 -21.35 19.92
C VAL A 105 17.36 -20.83 19.84
N SER A 106 17.92 -20.85 18.64
CA SER A 106 19.16 -20.15 18.28
C SER A 106 18.83 -18.88 17.49
N VAL A 107 19.49 -17.77 17.85
CA VAL A 107 19.49 -16.54 17.05
C VAL A 107 20.46 -16.75 15.88
N GLY A 108 19.90 -17.06 14.72
CA GLY A 108 20.63 -17.22 13.46
C GLY A 108 19.65 -17.53 12.33
N GLY A 109 19.63 -16.69 11.28
CA GLY A 109 18.72 -16.84 10.13
C GLY A 109 18.83 -18.22 9.49
N GLY A 110 17.78 -19.02 9.66
CA GLY A 110 17.66 -20.33 9.05
C GLY A 110 17.34 -20.22 7.56
N LYS A 111 17.94 -21.09 6.75
CA LYS A 111 17.72 -21.25 5.29
C LYS A 111 16.35 -21.84 4.95
N SER A 112 15.26 -21.35 5.55
CA SER A 112 13.92 -21.72 5.10
C SER A 112 13.52 -20.83 3.93
N SER A 113 13.02 -21.44 2.84
CA SER A 113 12.48 -20.70 1.68
C SER A 113 11.08 -20.14 1.92
N VAL A 114 10.42 -20.54 3.02
CA VAL A 114 9.07 -20.12 3.39
C VAL A 114 8.98 -19.78 4.89
N PRO A 115 8.08 -18.87 5.30
CA PRO A 115 7.83 -18.57 6.72
C PRO A 115 7.41 -19.80 7.53
N ASP A 116 7.81 -19.86 8.80
CA ASP A 116 7.31 -20.90 9.71
C ASP A 116 5.93 -20.53 10.25
N ILE A 117 4.95 -21.42 10.04
CA ILE A 117 3.57 -21.29 10.51
C ILE A 117 3.16 -22.40 11.48
N SER A 118 4.10 -23.25 11.91
CA SER A 118 3.82 -24.44 12.72
C SER A 118 3.11 -24.15 14.06
N ALA A 119 3.36 -22.98 14.64
CA ALA A 119 2.74 -22.53 15.88
C ALA A 119 1.34 -21.89 15.70
N LEU A 120 0.91 -21.63 14.46
CA LEU A 120 -0.34 -20.93 14.17
C LEU A 120 -1.53 -21.89 14.18
N ARG A 121 -2.68 -21.39 14.66
CA ARG A 121 -3.95 -22.12 14.66
C ARG A 121 -4.93 -21.42 13.73
N PRO A 122 -5.16 -21.92 12.50
CA PRO A 122 -6.08 -21.31 11.55
C PRO A 122 -7.52 -21.15 12.07
N THR A 123 -7.95 -22.01 13.00
CA THR A 123 -9.28 -21.94 13.64
C THR A 123 -9.53 -20.65 14.41
N VAL A 124 -8.47 -19.97 14.87
CA VAL A 124 -8.58 -18.67 15.56
C VAL A 124 -9.20 -17.61 14.66
N LEU A 125 -9.06 -17.71 13.33
CA LEU A 125 -9.60 -16.72 12.40
C LEU A 125 -11.12 -16.58 12.47
N THR A 126 -11.84 -17.63 12.90
CA THR A 126 -13.29 -17.65 13.05
C THR A 126 -13.75 -17.61 14.50
N ASP A 127 -12.83 -17.59 15.46
CA ASP A 127 -13.14 -17.51 16.89
C ASP A 127 -13.35 -16.06 17.31
N SER A 128 -14.61 -15.63 17.46
CA SER A 128 -14.95 -14.27 17.87
C SER A 128 -14.58 -13.95 19.32
N SER A 129 -14.22 -14.95 20.14
CA SER A 129 -13.72 -14.72 21.51
C SER A 129 -12.25 -14.31 21.53
N ALA A 130 -11.50 -14.64 20.49
CA ALA A 130 -10.13 -14.20 20.32
C ALA A 130 -10.07 -12.73 19.91
N SER A 131 -9.09 -11.99 20.45
CA SER A 131 -8.90 -10.58 20.11
C SER A 131 -8.65 -10.40 18.61
N MET A 132 -9.10 -9.27 18.06
CA MET A 132 -8.83 -8.95 16.65
C MET A 132 -7.34 -8.87 16.34
N ARG A 133 -6.50 -8.48 17.32
CA ARG A 133 -5.03 -8.50 17.20
C ARG A 133 -4.54 -9.91 16.85
N THR A 134 -4.91 -10.90 17.66
CA THR A 134 -4.51 -12.30 17.49
C THR A 134 -5.01 -12.85 16.16
N ARG A 135 -6.24 -12.53 15.77
CA ARG A 135 -6.86 -13.02 14.53
C ARG A 135 -6.22 -12.40 13.30
N MET A 136 -6.00 -11.10 13.29
CA MET A 136 -5.34 -10.42 12.18
C MET A 136 -3.88 -10.83 12.05
N GLU A 137 -3.13 -10.95 13.16
CA GLU A 137 -1.76 -11.45 13.15
C GLU A 137 -1.67 -12.86 12.56
N THR A 138 -2.55 -13.76 13.01
CA THR A 138 -2.64 -15.12 12.49
C THR A 138 -2.95 -15.10 11.00
N TYR A 139 -3.87 -14.23 10.58
CA TYR A 139 -4.26 -14.09 9.18
C TYR A 139 -3.09 -13.65 8.30
N VAL A 140 -2.40 -12.57 8.66
CA VAL A 140 -1.30 -12.05 7.84
C VAL A 140 -0.12 -13.01 7.77
N LYS A 141 0.20 -13.76 8.84
CA LYS A 141 1.25 -14.79 8.82
C LYS A 141 0.85 -15.97 7.90
N LEU A 142 -0.39 -16.43 7.98
CA LEU A 142 -0.90 -17.48 7.08
C LEU A 142 -0.94 -17.02 5.61
N LEU A 143 -1.35 -15.79 5.36
CA LEU A 143 -1.41 -15.23 4.02
C LEU A 143 0.00 -15.03 3.44
N GLN A 144 0.95 -14.54 4.23
CA GLN A 144 2.36 -14.43 3.83
C GLN A 144 2.90 -15.79 3.41
N TYR A 145 2.68 -16.84 4.21
CA TYR A 145 3.09 -18.19 3.88
C TYR A 145 2.50 -18.66 2.55
N LYS A 146 1.18 -18.50 2.35
CA LYS A 146 0.49 -18.88 1.11
C LYS A 146 1.06 -18.17 -0.11
N ILE A 147 1.24 -16.84 -0.01
CA ILE A 147 1.75 -16.03 -1.12
C ILE A 147 3.21 -16.37 -1.43
N VAL A 148 4.07 -16.46 -0.41
CA VAL A 148 5.48 -16.79 -0.60
C VAL A 148 5.63 -18.20 -1.20
N SER A 149 4.83 -19.16 -0.76
CA SER A 149 4.83 -20.51 -1.34
C SER A 149 4.41 -20.48 -2.81
N ALA A 150 3.28 -19.84 -3.13
CA ALA A 150 2.79 -19.75 -4.50
C ALA A 150 3.76 -19.01 -5.44
N LEU A 151 4.39 -17.93 -4.98
CA LEU A 151 5.42 -17.24 -5.77
C LEU A 151 6.70 -18.07 -5.89
N THR A 152 7.06 -18.86 -4.88
CA THR A 152 8.22 -19.77 -4.97
C THR A 152 7.98 -20.83 -6.05
N ASP A 153 6.77 -21.37 -6.15
CA ASP A 153 6.41 -22.38 -7.16
C ASP A 153 6.48 -21.85 -8.60
N GLU A 154 6.33 -20.54 -8.78
CA GLU A 154 6.46 -19.87 -10.09
C GLU A 154 7.90 -19.51 -10.45
N GLU A 155 8.83 -19.51 -9.49
CA GLU A 155 10.23 -19.20 -9.76
C GLU A 155 10.93 -20.40 -10.40
N THR A 156 11.32 -20.25 -11.66
CA THR A 156 12.00 -21.31 -12.42
C THR A 156 13.52 -21.37 -12.16
N GLY A 157 14.09 -20.34 -11.55
CA GLY A 157 15.51 -20.24 -11.25
C GLY A 157 15.95 -21.01 -10.00
N SER A 158 17.24 -20.93 -9.69
CA SER A 158 17.82 -21.49 -8.45
C SER A 158 17.71 -20.56 -7.23
N LYS A 159 17.22 -19.32 -7.44
CA LYS A 159 16.98 -18.35 -6.37
C LYS A 159 15.65 -18.63 -5.70
N GLY A 160 15.55 -18.26 -4.43
CA GLY A 160 14.31 -18.34 -3.67
C GLY A 160 14.23 -17.23 -2.65
N PHE A 161 13.13 -17.18 -1.90
CA PHE A 161 12.94 -16.19 -0.86
C PHE A 161 13.94 -16.39 0.28
N PHE A 162 14.60 -15.30 0.67
CA PHE A 162 15.28 -15.14 1.93
C PHE A 162 14.28 -14.69 2.99
N VAL A 163 14.10 -15.49 4.03
CA VAL A 163 13.17 -15.23 5.14
C VAL A 163 13.95 -14.71 6.34
N ASP A 164 13.64 -13.48 6.75
CA ASP A 164 14.31 -12.80 7.85
C ASP A 164 13.30 -12.35 8.92
N THR A 165 13.44 -12.92 10.11
CA THR A 165 12.61 -12.57 11.27
C THR A 165 13.37 -11.61 12.16
N TRP A 166 12.72 -10.51 12.54
CA TRP A 166 13.36 -9.44 13.31
C TRP A 166 12.44 -8.89 14.40
N LEU A 167 13.06 -8.30 15.42
CA LEU A 167 12.39 -7.69 16.58
C LEU A 167 12.74 -6.19 16.65
N ARG A 168 11.80 -5.36 17.12
CA ARG A 168 12.06 -3.93 17.38
C ARG A 168 12.45 -3.71 18.84
N LYS A 169 13.30 -2.71 19.07
CA LYS A 169 13.64 -2.26 20.42
C LYS A 169 12.43 -1.63 21.11
N GLU A 170 11.61 -0.89 20.37
CA GLU A 170 10.42 -0.21 20.90
C GLU A 170 9.21 -1.13 21.09
N GLY A 171 9.32 -2.40 20.67
CA GLY A 171 8.25 -3.39 20.73
C GLY A 171 7.71 -3.78 19.35
N GLY A 172 7.41 -5.06 19.22
CA GLY A 172 6.92 -5.67 17.99
C GLY A 172 7.96 -6.48 17.22
N GLU A 173 7.50 -7.14 16.18
CA GLU A 173 8.25 -8.07 15.35
C GLU A 173 7.85 -7.93 13.87
N GLY A 174 8.58 -8.61 13.01
CA GLY A 174 8.22 -8.74 11.61
C GLY A 174 8.97 -9.88 10.94
N ILE A 175 8.43 -10.30 9.80
CA ILE A 175 9.05 -11.29 8.92
C ILE A 175 9.14 -10.66 7.55
N SER A 176 10.36 -10.51 7.04
CA SER A 176 10.63 -10.02 5.70
C SER A 176 10.99 -11.20 4.80
N CYS A 177 10.21 -11.44 3.75
CA CYS A 177 10.51 -12.47 2.75
C CYS A 177 10.91 -11.80 1.46
N ILE A 178 12.19 -11.88 1.08
CA ILE A 178 12.75 -11.16 -0.07
C ILE A 178 13.36 -12.15 -1.06
N LEU A 179 12.94 -12.09 -2.31
CA LEU A 179 13.59 -12.74 -3.45
C LEU A 179 14.19 -11.64 -4.33
N GLN A 180 15.45 -11.81 -4.71
CA GLN A 180 16.15 -10.90 -5.62
C GLN A 180 16.96 -11.70 -6.63
N ASP A 181 17.09 -11.14 -7.83
CA ASP A 181 17.89 -11.71 -8.93
C ASP A 181 17.38 -13.08 -9.39
N GLY A 182 16.06 -13.33 -9.31
CA GLY A 182 15.42 -14.53 -9.84
C GLY A 182 15.25 -14.48 -11.37
N GLU A 183 14.89 -15.63 -11.95
CA GLU A 183 14.62 -15.77 -13.38
C GLU A 183 13.21 -15.30 -13.72
N THR A 184 12.23 -15.60 -12.86
CA THR A 184 10.85 -15.13 -13.02
C THR A 184 10.65 -13.79 -12.34
N PHE A 185 11.14 -13.64 -11.10
CA PHE A 185 11.05 -12.40 -10.35
C PHE A 185 12.41 -11.72 -10.28
N GLU A 186 12.52 -10.54 -10.87
CA GLU A 186 13.72 -9.71 -10.68
C GLU A 186 13.85 -9.33 -9.21
N LYS A 187 12.72 -8.94 -8.59
CA LYS A 187 12.63 -8.66 -7.17
C LYS A 187 11.21 -8.89 -6.67
N ALA A 188 11.05 -9.60 -5.57
CA ALA A 188 9.78 -9.77 -4.90
C ALA A 188 10.00 -9.63 -3.39
N GLY A 189 9.12 -8.91 -2.72
CA GLY A 189 9.11 -8.88 -1.28
C GLY A 189 7.71 -9.03 -0.73
N VAL A 190 7.58 -9.86 0.30
CA VAL A 190 6.31 -10.12 1.01
C VAL A 190 6.61 -9.99 2.49
N ASN A 191 6.33 -8.81 3.05
CA ASN A 191 6.71 -8.45 4.40
C ASN A 191 5.48 -8.36 5.30
N ILE A 192 5.59 -8.87 6.52
CA ILE A 192 4.64 -8.58 7.59
C ILE A 192 5.32 -7.77 8.69
N SER A 193 4.51 -7.01 9.41
CA SER A 193 4.94 -6.31 10.62
C SER A 193 3.84 -6.36 11.66
N ILE A 194 4.23 -6.57 12.92
CA ILE A 194 3.38 -6.53 14.09
C ILE A 194 4.04 -5.56 15.07
N VAL A 195 3.55 -4.33 15.13
CA VAL A 195 4.17 -3.24 15.87
C VAL A 195 3.23 -2.76 16.95
N HIS A 196 3.77 -2.53 18.14
CA HIS A 196 3.03 -1.94 19.24
C HIS A 196 3.93 -0.99 20.02
N GLY A 197 3.32 0.02 20.63
CA GLY A 197 4.05 1.04 21.37
C GLY A 197 3.11 2.11 21.90
N SER A 198 3.62 3.32 22.09
CA SER A 198 2.82 4.48 22.50
C SER A 198 2.96 5.60 21.47
N LEU A 199 1.83 6.12 21.00
CA LEU A 199 1.78 7.27 20.10
C LEU A 199 1.69 8.57 20.90
N PRO A 200 2.59 9.55 20.66
CA PRO A 200 2.49 10.86 21.30
C PRO A 200 1.27 11.64 20.76
N PRO A 201 0.72 12.60 21.54
CA PRO A 201 -0.43 13.42 21.14
C PRO A 201 -0.34 14.06 19.75
N ARG A 202 0.85 14.56 19.38
CA ARG A 202 1.09 15.14 18.04
C ARG A 202 0.94 14.13 16.90
N ALA A 203 1.37 12.89 17.11
CA ALA A 203 1.22 11.85 16.09
C ALA A 203 -0.26 11.48 15.90
N ILE A 204 -1.02 11.40 17.01
CA ILE A 204 -2.47 11.14 16.96
C ILE A 204 -3.21 12.28 16.23
N GLN A 205 -2.81 13.53 16.46
CA GLN A 205 -3.37 14.67 15.73
C GLN A 205 -3.07 14.59 14.23
N GLN A 206 -1.83 14.27 13.84
CA GLN A 206 -1.49 14.08 12.43
C GLN A 206 -2.29 12.94 11.80
N MET A 207 -2.45 11.83 12.53
CA MET A 207 -3.29 10.71 12.12
C MET A 207 -4.77 11.12 11.97
N SER A 208 -5.29 12.01 12.83
CA SER A 208 -6.70 12.43 12.76
C SER A 208 -7.06 13.21 11.49
N ALA A 209 -6.09 13.83 10.81
CA ALA A 209 -6.32 14.45 9.50
C ALA A 209 -6.70 13.42 8.43
N ASP A 210 -6.25 12.19 8.64
CA ASP A 210 -6.44 11.06 7.75
C ASP A 210 -7.52 10.09 8.25
N HIS A 211 -8.07 10.27 9.45
CA HIS A 211 -9.00 9.35 10.10
C HIS A 211 -10.19 10.11 10.70
N ALA A 212 -11.29 10.19 9.96
CA ALA A 212 -12.47 10.94 10.38
C ALA A 212 -13.05 10.42 11.71
N GLY A 213 -13.30 11.33 12.65
CA GLY A 213 -13.86 10.99 13.98
C GLY A 213 -12.87 10.33 14.94
N LEU A 214 -11.57 10.28 14.61
CA LEU A 214 -10.54 9.69 15.48
C LEU A 214 -10.45 10.40 16.84
N LEU A 215 -10.40 11.74 16.85
CA LEU A 215 -10.32 12.53 18.09
C LEU A 215 -11.54 12.31 18.98
N ASP A 216 -12.72 12.25 18.38
CA ASP A 216 -13.96 11.95 19.09
C ASP A 216 -13.95 10.53 19.65
N SER A 217 -13.38 9.57 18.93
CA SER A 217 -13.30 8.16 19.35
C SER A 217 -12.35 7.97 20.53
N VAL A 218 -11.17 8.62 20.52
CA VAL A 218 -10.22 8.53 21.64
C VAL A 218 -10.70 9.31 22.86
N GLY A 219 -11.40 10.44 22.65
CA GLY A 219 -12.07 11.21 23.69
C GLY A 219 -11.16 11.98 24.66
N TYR A 220 -9.91 12.26 24.30
CA TYR A 220 -8.96 13.03 25.11
C TYR A 220 -8.72 14.42 24.52
N ASP A 221 -8.47 15.40 25.40
CA ASP A 221 -7.84 16.64 24.97
C ASP A 221 -6.33 16.37 24.83
N LEU A 222 -5.81 16.59 23.62
CA LEU A 222 -4.41 16.34 23.29
C LEU A 222 -3.52 17.57 23.52
N GLY A 223 -4.05 18.67 24.10
CA GLY A 223 -3.27 19.79 24.63
C GLY A 223 -2.58 20.65 23.56
N LEU A 224 -3.09 20.67 22.33
CA LEU A 224 -2.48 21.34 21.16
C LEU A 224 -3.31 22.53 20.63
N GLY A 225 -4.31 23.00 21.40
CA GLY A 225 -4.97 24.29 21.21
C GLY A 225 -5.75 24.50 19.90
N THR A 226 -6.15 23.43 19.19
CA THR A 226 -6.74 23.54 17.83
C THR A 226 -8.00 22.69 17.59
N GLY A 227 -8.65 22.19 18.65
CA GLY A 227 -9.96 21.50 18.54
C GLY A 227 -11.16 22.43 18.77
N PRO A 228 -12.36 22.14 18.23
CA PRO A 228 -13.56 22.91 18.51
C PRO A 228 -13.87 22.87 20.01
N VAL A 229 -13.85 24.03 20.65
CA VAL A 229 -14.35 24.22 22.02
C VAL A 229 -15.87 24.06 21.97
N GLY A 230 -16.39 22.85 22.18
CA GLY A 230 -17.84 22.68 22.01
C GLY A 230 -18.41 21.26 22.11
N SER A 231 -18.04 20.47 23.11
CA SER A 231 -18.93 19.41 23.59
C SER A 231 -18.83 19.33 25.11
N ALA A 232 -19.85 19.87 25.78
CA ALA A 232 -19.88 20.21 27.20
C ALA A 232 -19.96 19.00 28.17
N SER A 233 -19.44 17.81 27.81
CA SER A 233 -19.55 16.61 28.68
C SER A 233 -18.27 15.79 28.86
N SER A 234 -17.12 16.17 28.29
CA SER A 234 -15.86 15.49 28.57
C SER A 234 -15.06 16.26 29.61
N VAL A 235 -14.88 15.67 30.79
CA VAL A 235 -13.76 16.00 31.67
C VAL A 235 -12.50 16.07 30.79
N GLN A 236 -11.81 17.21 30.82
CA GLN A 236 -10.56 17.49 30.11
C GLN A 236 -9.45 16.57 30.64
N ALA A 237 -9.54 15.29 30.32
CA ALA A 237 -8.52 14.31 30.64
C ALA A 237 -7.43 14.39 29.57
N GLU A 238 -6.21 14.68 30.01
CA GLU A 238 -5.01 14.67 29.18
C GLU A 238 -4.28 13.34 29.29
N VAL A 239 -3.57 12.96 28.22
CA VAL A 239 -2.74 11.75 28.17
C VAL A 239 -1.36 12.07 27.59
N LYS A 240 -0.32 11.41 28.11
CA LYS A 240 1.06 11.54 27.58
C LYS A 240 1.24 10.84 26.23
N GLY A 241 0.32 9.93 25.90
CA GLY A 241 0.28 9.17 24.66
C GLY A 241 -0.76 8.07 24.75
N LEU A 242 -1.13 7.49 23.61
CA LEU A 242 -2.04 6.36 23.53
C LEU A 242 -1.28 5.10 23.12
N PRO A 243 -1.42 3.98 23.86
CA PRO A 243 -0.93 2.70 23.39
C PRO A 243 -1.57 2.36 22.04
N PHE A 244 -0.77 1.85 21.12
CA PHE A 244 -1.24 1.44 19.80
C PHE A 244 -0.78 0.02 19.46
N TYR A 245 -1.52 -0.59 18.55
CA TYR A 245 -1.15 -1.83 17.89
C TYR A 245 -1.41 -1.68 16.39
N ALA A 246 -0.46 -2.11 15.57
CA ALA A 246 -0.55 -2.13 14.13
C ALA A 246 -0.01 -3.44 13.58
N THR A 247 -0.78 -4.13 12.76
CA THR A 247 -0.31 -5.32 12.05
C THR A 247 -0.70 -5.24 10.59
N GLY A 248 0.12 -5.78 9.70
CA GLY A 248 -0.23 -5.84 8.30
C GLY A 248 0.74 -6.66 7.47
N LEU A 249 0.27 -7.04 6.28
CA LEU A 249 1.07 -7.60 5.20
C LEU A 249 1.20 -6.54 4.12
N SER A 250 2.42 -6.35 3.62
CA SER A 250 2.70 -5.54 2.44
C SER A 250 3.60 -6.30 1.49
N LEU A 251 3.29 -6.28 0.21
CA LEU A 251 4.13 -6.89 -0.82
C LEU A 251 4.24 -6.00 -2.05
N VAL A 252 5.37 -6.16 -2.74
CA VAL A 252 5.59 -5.66 -4.09
C VAL A 252 6.32 -6.76 -4.86
N VAL A 253 5.86 -7.05 -6.07
CA VAL A 253 6.49 -8.01 -6.97
C VAL A 253 6.81 -7.32 -8.29
N HIS A 254 8.08 -7.39 -8.68
CA HIS A 254 8.58 -6.95 -9.97
C HIS A 254 9.02 -8.18 -10.77
N PRO A 255 8.16 -8.69 -11.68
CA PRO A 255 8.56 -9.74 -12.61
C PRO A 255 9.70 -9.26 -13.51
N ARG A 256 10.56 -10.19 -13.93
CA ARG A 256 11.64 -9.91 -14.89
C ARG A 256 11.08 -9.60 -16.28
N ASN A 257 10.09 -10.38 -16.74
CA ASN A 257 9.51 -10.23 -18.07
C ASN A 257 8.67 -8.93 -18.20
N PRO A 258 8.92 -8.05 -19.19
CA PRO A 258 8.14 -6.82 -19.42
C PRO A 258 6.64 -7.03 -19.64
N HIS A 259 6.23 -8.22 -20.09
CA HIS A 259 4.82 -8.53 -20.29
C HIS A 259 4.09 -8.86 -18.99
N ALA A 260 4.82 -9.23 -17.93
CA ALA A 260 4.24 -9.52 -16.64
C ALA A 260 4.19 -8.23 -15.78
N PRO A 261 3.00 -7.83 -15.29
CA PRO A 261 2.82 -6.58 -14.57
C PRO A 261 3.50 -6.62 -13.20
N THR A 262 4.00 -5.47 -12.74
CA THR A 262 4.28 -5.28 -11.31
C THR A 262 2.96 -5.26 -10.53
N VAL A 263 2.94 -5.80 -9.32
CA VAL A 263 1.77 -5.76 -8.44
C VAL A 263 2.16 -5.27 -7.05
N HIS A 264 1.25 -4.52 -6.42
CA HIS A 264 1.35 -4.10 -5.03
C HIS A 264 0.13 -4.56 -4.26
N PHE A 265 0.33 -4.92 -3.00
CA PHE A 265 -0.72 -5.34 -2.09
C PHE A 265 -0.37 -4.89 -0.67
N ASN A 266 -1.38 -4.41 0.05
CA ASN A 266 -1.27 -4.06 1.46
C ASN A 266 -2.59 -4.34 2.16
N TYR A 267 -2.59 -5.07 3.28
CA TYR A 267 -3.75 -5.15 4.17
C TYR A 267 -3.27 -5.06 5.61
N ARG A 268 -3.89 -4.17 6.38
CA ARG A 268 -3.47 -3.81 7.72
C ARG A 268 -4.65 -3.55 8.64
N TYR A 269 -4.36 -3.69 9.92
CA TYR A 269 -5.23 -3.39 11.02
C TYR A 269 -4.49 -2.50 12.00
N PHE A 270 -5.20 -1.49 12.50
CA PHE A 270 -4.67 -0.55 13.48
C PHE A 270 -5.67 -0.37 14.61
N GLU A 271 -5.17 -0.25 15.85
CA GLU A 271 -5.98 0.17 16.98
C GLU A 271 -5.22 1.01 18.01
N LEU A 272 -5.98 1.81 18.74
CA LEU A 272 -5.58 2.55 19.92
C LEU A 272 -6.33 2.01 21.14
N THR A 273 -5.67 1.99 22.29
CA THR A 273 -6.33 1.68 23.57
C THR A 273 -6.17 2.83 24.56
N HIS A 274 -6.94 2.77 25.65
CA HIS A 274 -6.78 3.72 26.74
C HIS A 274 -5.53 3.37 27.57
N PRO A 275 -4.69 4.37 27.93
CA PRO A 275 -3.56 4.12 28.83
C PRO A 275 -4.08 3.86 30.26
N PRO A 276 -3.36 3.09 31.09
CA PRO A 276 -3.78 2.80 32.47
C PRO A 276 -3.84 4.04 33.38
N VAL A 277 -3.04 5.06 33.08
CA VAL A 277 -2.94 6.32 33.84
C VAL A 277 -3.11 7.54 32.93
N LEU A 278 -3.67 8.61 33.47
CA LEU A 278 -3.75 9.92 32.83
C LEU A 278 -2.42 10.67 32.93
N ALA A 279 -2.32 11.84 32.27
CA ALA A 279 -1.09 12.64 32.26
C ALA A 279 -0.64 13.09 33.67
N ASP A 280 -1.60 13.35 34.56
CA ASP A 280 -1.40 13.73 35.97
C ASP A 280 -1.02 12.55 36.88
N GLY A 281 -1.01 11.32 36.36
CA GLY A 281 -0.70 10.09 37.09
C GLY A 281 -1.89 9.44 37.79
N SER A 282 -3.09 10.03 37.72
CA SER A 282 -4.31 9.41 38.22
C SER A 282 -4.73 8.21 37.38
N VAL A 283 -5.52 7.29 37.97
CA VAL A 283 -6.06 6.13 37.27
C VAL A 283 -6.99 6.59 36.16
N ASN A 284 -6.83 6.04 34.96
CA ASN A 284 -7.71 6.36 33.86
C ASN A 284 -9.06 5.61 34.01
N PRO A 285 -10.19 6.32 34.22
CA PRO A 285 -11.49 5.67 34.40
C PRO A 285 -12.00 4.95 33.14
N ARG A 286 -11.37 5.19 31.98
CA ARG A 286 -11.71 4.53 30.72
C ARG A 286 -10.87 3.28 30.46
N TYR A 287 -9.82 3.05 31.25
CA TYR A 287 -9.00 1.84 31.15
C TYR A 287 -9.68 0.69 31.88
N ASP A 288 -9.84 -0.43 31.19
CA ASP A 288 -10.36 -1.66 31.76
C ASP A 288 -9.18 -2.60 32.08
N PRO A 289 -8.86 -2.84 33.36
CA PRO A 289 -7.76 -3.74 33.72
C PRO A 289 -8.08 -5.21 33.40
N SER A 290 -9.35 -5.59 33.20
CA SER A 290 -9.75 -6.94 32.81
C SER A 290 -9.61 -7.18 31.30
N ASP A 291 -9.65 -6.12 30.50
CA ASP A 291 -9.36 -6.14 29.06
C ASP A 291 -8.46 -4.95 28.66
N PRO A 292 -7.13 -5.05 28.90
CA PRO A 292 -6.18 -3.99 28.57
C PRO A 292 -6.03 -3.78 27.05
N THR A 293 -6.57 -4.69 26.25
CA THR A 293 -6.52 -4.65 24.78
C THR A 293 -7.78 -4.08 24.16
N LYS A 294 -8.77 -3.68 24.97
CA LYS A 294 -10.02 -3.10 24.48
C LYS A 294 -9.74 -1.84 23.67
N PRO A 295 -10.06 -1.82 22.36
CA PRO A 295 -9.77 -0.67 21.52
C PRO A 295 -10.73 0.48 21.81
N CYS A 296 -10.19 1.69 21.90
CA CYS A 296 -10.98 2.93 21.90
C CYS A 296 -11.18 3.50 20.49
N ALA A 297 -10.26 3.19 19.57
CA ALA A 297 -10.40 3.44 18.14
C ALA A 297 -9.69 2.31 17.39
N TRP A 298 -10.20 1.95 16.22
CA TRP A 298 -9.60 0.95 15.35
C TRP A 298 -10.06 1.14 13.92
N TRP A 299 -9.30 0.64 12.95
CA TRP A 299 -9.70 0.60 11.55
C TRP A 299 -8.89 -0.45 10.78
N PHE A 300 -9.45 -0.89 9.66
CA PHE A 300 -8.72 -1.60 8.63
C PHE A 300 -8.31 -0.63 7.52
N GLY A 301 -7.24 -0.98 6.83
CA GLY A 301 -6.84 -0.32 5.60
C GLY A 301 -6.19 -1.33 4.68
N GLY A 302 -6.22 -1.06 3.38
CA GLY A 302 -5.59 -1.95 2.44
C GLY A 302 -5.89 -1.65 0.99
N GLY A 303 -5.49 -2.59 0.14
CA GLY A 303 -5.63 -2.47 -1.29
C GLY A 303 -4.77 -3.46 -2.03
N THR A 304 -5.08 -3.59 -3.31
CA THR A 304 -4.31 -4.38 -4.26
C THR A 304 -4.41 -3.67 -5.60
N ASP A 305 -3.27 -3.39 -6.23
CA ASP A 305 -3.21 -2.65 -7.48
C ASP A 305 -2.18 -3.23 -8.45
N LEU A 306 -2.51 -3.12 -9.75
CA LEU A 306 -1.75 -3.70 -10.85
C LEU A 306 -1.07 -2.62 -11.67
N THR A 307 0.22 -2.80 -11.93
CA THR A 307 1.07 -1.89 -12.70
C THR A 307 1.65 -2.62 -13.92
N PRO A 308 0.91 -2.70 -15.03
CA PRO A 308 1.43 -3.25 -16.28
C PRO A 308 2.49 -2.32 -16.90
N MET A 309 3.55 -2.92 -17.43
CA MET A 309 4.48 -2.19 -18.30
C MET A 309 3.86 -2.01 -19.68
N LEU A 310 3.25 -3.08 -20.19
CA LEU A 310 2.47 -3.10 -21.42
C LEU A 310 1.05 -3.54 -21.08
N LEU A 311 0.06 -2.81 -21.57
CA LEU A 311 -1.34 -3.09 -21.32
C LEU A 311 -1.80 -4.36 -22.05
N TYR A 312 -2.45 -5.25 -21.30
CA TYR A 312 -3.28 -6.33 -21.79
C TYR A 312 -4.65 -6.17 -21.14
N SER A 313 -5.67 -5.82 -21.95
CA SER A 313 -6.99 -5.48 -21.43
C SER A 313 -7.61 -6.67 -20.68
N GLU A 314 -7.41 -7.88 -21.20
CA GLU A 314 -7.89 -9.11 -20.60
C GLU A 314 -7.28 -9.42 -19.23
N ASP A 315 -6.08 -8.89 -18.94
CA ASP A 315 -5.44 -9.05 -17.63
C ASP A 315 -6.00 -8.03 -16.64
N ALA A 316 -6.24 -6.79 -17.09
CA ALA A 316 -6.86 -5.75 -16.26
C ALA A 316 -8.31 -6.14 -15.91
N GLU A 317 -9.08 -6.62 -16.88
CA GLU A 317 -10.44 -7.15 -16.68
C GLU A 317 -10.44 -8.32 -15.68
N HIS A 318 -9.58 -9.34 -15.89
CA HIS A 318 -9.47 -10.47 -14.96
C HIS A 318 -9.14 -10.02 -13.54
N PHE A 319 -8.12 -9.18 -13.39
CA PHE A 319 -7.68 -8.68 -12.09
C PHE A 319 -8.80 -7.95 -11.36
N HIS A 320 -9.48 -7.05 -12.06
CA HIS A 320 -10.56 -6.24 -11.50
C HIS A 320 -11.83 -7.04 -11.22
N GLU A 321 -12.20 -8.00 -12.06
CA GLU A 321 -13.37 -8.86 -11.86
C GLU A 321 -13.20 -9.76 -10.64
N VAL A 322 -12.00 -10.32 -10.42
CA VAL A 322 -11.72 -11.12 -9.22
C VAL A 322 -11.87 -10.28 -7.94
N LEU A 323 -11.31 -9.07 -7.93
CA LEU A 323 -11.44 -8.15 -6.78
C LEU A 323 -12.88 -7.69 -6.56
N LYS A 324 -13.61 -7.40 -7.64
CA LYS A 324 -15.03 -7.03 -7.58
C LYS A 324 -15.88 -8.16 -7.05
N SER A 325 -15.72 -9.37 -7.59
CA SER A 325 -16.40 -10.58 -7.13
C SER A 325 -16.13 -10.87 -5.65
N ALA A 326 -14.90 -10.63 -5.15
CA ALA A 326 -14.58 -10.74 -3.73
C ALA A 326 -15.32 -9.70 -2.88
N ALA A 327 -15.33 -8.44 -3.30
CA ALA A 327 -16.04 -7.36 -2.60
C ALA A 327 -17.56 -7.58 -2.58
N ASP A 328 -18.15 -7.98 -3.72
CA ASP A 328 -19.60 -8.11 -3.93
C ASP A 328 -20.24 -9.18 -3.02
N LYS A 329 -19.47 -10.19 -2.59
CA LYS A 329 -19.92 -11.17 -1.57
C LYS A 329 -20.34 -10.49 -0.27
N HIS A 330 -19.67 -9.40 0.08
CA HIS A 330 -19.96 -8.63 1.29
C HIS A 330 -20.83 -7.42 0.97
N GLU A 331 -20.40 -6.55 0.06
CA GLU A 331 -21.08 -5.29 -0.24
C GLU A 331 -20.71 -4.76 -1.64
N THR A 332 -21.72 -4.68 -2.52
CA THR A 332 -21.57 -4.23 -3.92
C THR A 332 -21.11 -2.77 -4.06
N ALA A 333 -21.31 -1.94 -3.03
CA ALA A 333 -20.83 -0.57 -3.02
C ALA A 333 -19.32 -0.44 -2.82
N CYS A 334 -18.64 -1.48 -2.30
CA CYS A 334 -17.22 -1.44 -1.93
C CYS A 334 -16.30 -1.30 -3.14
N TYR A 335 -16.41 -2.20 -4.12
CA TYR A 335 -15.54 -2.16 -5.31
C TYR A 335 -15.58 -0.83 -6.07
N PRO A 336 -16.74 -0.28 -6.48
CA PRO A 336 -16.75 0.97 -7.24
C PRO A 336 -16.20 2.15 -6.45
N ALA A 337 -16.36 2.16 -5.12
CA ALA A 337 -15.81 3.22 -4.27
C ALA A 337 -14.29 3.11 -4.16
N TRP A 338 -13.78 1.91 -3.87
CA TRP A 338 -12.36 1.67 -3.64
C TRP A 338 -11.54 1.63 -4.92
N LYS A 339 -12.14 1.29 -6.06
CA LYS A 339 -11.52 1.44 -7.38
C LYS A 339 -11.26 2.91 -7.70
N ARG A 340 -12.25 3.79 -7.50
CA ARG A 340 -12.08 5.24 -7.69
C ARG A 340 -11.04 5.81 -6.74
N TRP A 341 -11.01 5.32 -5.50
CA TRP A 341 -9.98 5.73 -4.56
C TRP A 341 -8.60 5.27 -5.03
N CYS A 342 -8.46 4.04 -5.52
CA CYS A 342 -7.23 3.50 -6.07
C CYS A 342 -6.69 4.38 -7.22
N ASP A 343 -7.55 4.73 -8.18
CA ASP A 343 -7.20 5.60 -9.31
C ASP A 343 -6.68 6.97 -8.85
N ARG A 344 -7.30 7.55 -7.81
CA ARG A 344 -6.89 8.83 -7.24
C ARG A 344 -5.62 8.74 -6.38
N TYR A 345 -5.46 7.66 -5.64
CA TYR A 345 -4.34 7.48 -4.72
C TYR A 345 -3.03 7.26 -5.47
N PHE A 346 -3.03 6.43 -6.50
CA PHE A 346 -1.84 6.08 -7.29
C PHE A 346 -1.63 7.01 -8.50
N TYR A 347 -2.06 8.26 -8.40
CA TYR A 347 -1.86 9.28 -9.42
C TYR A 347 -0.52 9.99 -9.24
N LEU A 348 0.16 10.31 -10.34
CA LEU A 348 1.39 11.11 -10.38
C LEU A 348 1.06 12.51 -10.93
N PRO A 349 0.77 13.51 -10.07
CA PRO A 349 0.36 14.84 -10.51
C PRO A 349 1.31 15.51 -11.50
N HIS A 350 2.61 15.36 -11.31
CA HIS A 350 3.62 15.98 -12.19
C HIS A 350 3.77 15.29 -13.56
N ARG A 351 3.20 14.10 -13.73
CA ARG A 351 3.18 13.34 -15.00
C ARG A 351 1.81 13.36 -15.69
N GLY A 352 0.75 13.59 -14.94
CA GLY A 352 -0.61 13.54 -15.47
C GLY A 352 -1.10 12.12 -15.76
N GLU A 353 -0.63 11.13 -15.01
CA GLU A 353 -0.91 9.70 -15.23
C GLU A 353 -1.01 8.94 -13.90
N THR A 354 -1.70 7.80 -13.90
CA THR A 354 -1.66 6.82 -12.81
C THR A 354 -0.43 5.92 -12.92
N ARG A 355 -0.01 5.37 -11.78
CA ARG A 355 1.10 4.41 -11.69
C ARG A 355 0.84 3.17 -12.55
N GLY A 356 -0.39 2.67 -12.49
CA GLY A 356 -0.86 1.47 -13.17
C GLY A 356 -2.35 1.56 -13.53
N VAL A 357 -2.97 0.40 -13.78
CA VAL A 357 -4.40 0.30 -14.15
C VAL A 357 -5.34 0.31 -12.95
N GLY A 358 -4.79 0.44 -11.74
CA GLY A 358 -5.55 0.52 -10.50
C GLY A 358 -5.84 -0.85 -9.92
N GLY A 359 -6.97 -0.96 -9.23
CA GLY A 359 -7.38 -2.11 -8.45
C GLY A 359 -8.36 -1.63 -7.38
N ILE A 360 -8.09 -1.94 -6.11
CA ILE A 360 -8.84 -1.38 -4.97
C ILE A 360 -7.90 -0.74 -3.97
N PHE A 361 -8.36 0.36 -3.36
CA PHE A 361 -7.68 1.00 -2.24
C PHE A 361 -8.71 1.51 -1.23
N PHE A 362 -8.44 1.27 0.05
CA PHE A 362 -9.24 1.80 1.15
C PHE A 362 -8.37 2.09 2.37
N ASP A 363 -8.81 3.06 3.15
CA ASP A 363 -8.29 3.42 4.45
C ASP A 363 -9.49 3.68 5.37
N ASP A 364 -9.26 3.79 6.67
CA ASP A 364 -10.29 4.19 7.64
C ASP A 364 -11.52 3.28 7.69
N LEU A 365 -11.40 2.01 7.30
CA LEU A 365 -12.54 1.11 7.31
C LEU A 365 -12.86 0.73 8.77
N THR A 366 -13.85 1.43 9.33
CA THR A 366 -14.27 1.31 10.72
C THR A 366 -15.78 1.55 10.87
N LEU A 367 -16.30 1.33 12.08
CA LEU A 367 -17.69 1.62 12.42
C LEU A 367 -17.84 3.04 12.97
N PRO A 368 -18.95 3.74 12.65
CA PRO A 368 -19.39 4.92 13.38
C PRO A 368 -19.49 4.65 14.89
N ARG A 369 -19.10 5.63 15.69
CA ARG A 369 -18.95 5.53 17.15
C ARG A 369 -20.15 4.85 17.85
N ALA A 370 -19.82 4.00 18.85
CA ALA A 370 -20.77 3.38 19.79
C ALA A 370 -21.83 2.46 19.17
N THR A 371 -21.65 2.03 17.92
CA THR A 371 -22.52 1.04 17.28
C THR A 371 -21.83 -0.33 17.21
N GLN A 372 -22.57 -1.39 17.53
CA GLN A 372 -22.12 -2.75 17.27
C GLN A 372 -22.21 -3.09 15.78
N SER A 373 -23.16 -2.48 15.07
CA SER A 373 -23.30 -2.56 13.62
C SER A 373 -23.84 -1.25 13.03
N ALA A 374 -23.43 -0.92 11.81
CA ALA A 374 -23.86 0.30 11.11
C ALA A 374 -23.74 0.17 9.59
N ARG A 375 -24.47 1.03 8.86
CA ARG A 375 -24.13 1.33 7.47
C ARG A 375 -22.92 2.24 7.47
N ILE A 376 -21.84 1.79 6.84
CA ILE A 376 -20.60 2.53 6.70
C ILE A 376 -20.69 3.47 5.50
N LEU A 377 -20.10 4.64 5.63
CA LEU A 377 -19.90 5.58 4.52
C LEU A 377 -18.55 5.30 3.87
N LEU A 378 -18.58 4.68 2.70
CA LEU A 378 -17.40 4.39 1.92
C LEU A 378 -16.85 5.68 1.31
N GLN A 379 -15.58 5.97 1.56
CA GLN A 379 -14.88 7.07 0.91
C GLN A 379 -14.43 6.64 -0.50
N GLU A 380 -14.59 7.52 -1.48
CA GLU A 380 -14.12 7.30 -2.86
C GLU A 380 -12.78 8.01 -3.15
N GLY A 381 -12.08 8.49 -2.12
CA GLY A 381 -10.90 9.35 -2.24
C GLY A 381 -10.70 10.23 -1.01
N LYS A 382 -9.57 10.93 -0.93
CA LYS A 382 -9.39 12.01 0.04
C LYS A 382 -9.80 13.36 -0.55
N PRO A 383 -10.50 14.22 0.21
CA PRO A 383 -10.88 15.54 -0.28
C PRO A 383 -9.62 16.34 -0.61
N ASN A 384 -9.59 16.90 -1.81
CA ASN A 384 -8.58 17.88 -2.16
C ASN A 384 -8.84 19.14 -1.31
N ALA A 385 -7.80 19.70 -0.68
CA ALA A 385 -7.93 20.97 0.06
C ALA A 385 -8.49 22.11 -0.81
N ALA A 386 -8.27 22.06 -2.13
CA ALA A 386 -8.81 23.02 -3.09
C ALA A 386 -10.25 22.73 -3.53
N ASN A 387 -10.75 21.49 -3.36
CA ASN A 387 -12.10 21.11 -3.78
C ASN A 387 -12.70 20.00 -2.88
N PRO A 388 -13.14 20.34 -1.65
CA PRO A 388 -13.57 19.36 -0.65
C PRO A 388 -14.80 18.55 -1.06
N SER A 389 -15.63 19.08 -1.96
CA SER A 389 -16.87 18.45 -2.46
C SER A 389 -16.66 17.34 -3.50
N GLU A 390 -15.41 17.07 -3.90
CA GLU A 390 -15.08 16.07 -4.93
C GLU A 390 -15.10 14.62 -4.43
N VAL A 391 -15.06 14.42 -3.10
CA VAL A 391 -15.19 13.09 -2.49
C VAL A 391 -16.64 12.82 -2.16
N GLN A 392 -17.21 11.88 -2.91
CA GLN A 392 -18.51 11.33 -2.59
C GLN A 392 -18.36 10.28 -1.50
N LEU A 393 -19.25 10.34 -0.52
CA LEU A 393 -19.44 9.27 0.46
C LEU A 393 -20.57 8.39 -0.05
N ARG A 394 -20.31 7.09 -0.17
CA ARG A 394 -21.31 6.12 -0.60
C ARG A 394 -21.72 5.25 0.58
N PRO A 395 -22.98 5.31 1.05
CA PRO A 395 -23.42 4.42 2.10
C PRO A 395 -23.43 2.98 1.59
N THR A 396 -22.96 2.07 2.41
CA THR A 396 -23.19 0.63 2.25
C THR A 396 -24.69 0.33 2.33
N GLN A 397 -25.13 -0.69 1.61
CA GLN A 397 -26.51 -1.17 1.61
C GLN A 397 -26.78 -1.96 2.90
N LYS A 398 -25.82 -2.81 3.27
CA LYS A 398 -25.90 -3.70 4.44
C LYS A 398 -25.38 -3.03 5.71
N LEU A 399 -25.85 -3.53 6.86
CA LEU A 399 -25.22 -3.23 8.14
C LEU A 399 -23.95 -4.08 8.26
N HIS A 400 -22.89 -3.44 8.72
CA HIS A 400 -21.62 -4.07 9.00
C HIS A 400 -21.29 -3.95 10.48
N ASP A 401 -20.76 -5.03 11.05
CA ASP A 401 -20.05 -5.04 12.32
C ASP A 401 -18.56 -5.30 12.09
N ARG A 402 -17.77 -5.29 13.17
CA ARG A 402 -16.31 -5.52 13.11
C ARG A 402 -15.95 -6.89 12.52
N GLU A 403 -16.77 -7.91 12.74
CA GLU A 403 -16.55 -9.27 12.23
C GLU A 403 -16.77 -9.35 10.73
N SER A 404 -17.86 -8.76 10.23
CA SER A 404 -18.16 -8.68 8.81
C SER A 404 -17.11 -7.89 8.03
N LEU A 405 -16.52 -6.85 8.64
CA LEU A 405 -15.42 -6.08 8.05
C LEU A 405 -14.12 -6.86 8.03
N PHE A 406 -13.82 -7.61 9.09
CA PHE A 406 -12.66 -8.50 9.10
C PHE A 406 -12.81 -9.60 8.04
N ALA A 407 -14.01 -10.18 7.90
CA ALA A 407 -14.30 -11.15 6.85
C ALA A 407 -14.12 -10.55 5.44
N LEU A 408 -14.60 -9.33 5.21
CA LEU A 408 -14.39 -8.60 3.96
C LEU A 408 -12.90 -8.37 3.67
N VAL A 409 -12.14 -7.87 4.65
CA VAL A 409 -10.69 -7.67 4.52
C VAL A 409 -9.97 -8.97 4.15
N ARG A 410 -10.36 -10.09 4.77
CA ARG A 410 -9.81 -11.41 4.46
C ARG A 410 -10.18 -11.88 3.06
N GLU A 411 -11.42 -11.70 2.64
CA GLU A 411 -11.90 -12.09 1.31
C GLU A 411 -11.12 -11.34 0.21
N LEU A 412 -10.90 -10.04 0.39
CA LEU A 412 -10.11 -9.23 -0.54
C LEU A 412 -8.62 -9.60 -0.52
N GLY A 413 -8.07 -9.90 0.67
CA GLY A 413 -6.69 -10.35 0.81
C GLY A 413 -6.47 -11.71 0.15
N ASP A 414 -7.40 -12.64 0.33
CA ASP A 414 -7.35 -14.00 -0.25
C ASP A 414 -7.58 -13.99 -1.77
N ALA A 415 -8.26 -12.97 -2.30
CA ALA A 415 -8.46 -12.76 -3.74
C ALA A 415 -7.19 -12.38 -4.51
N PHE A 416 -6.10 -12.01 -3.82
CA PHE A 416 -4.83 -11.62 -4.47
C PHE A 416 -4.25 -12.68 -5.40
N LEU A 417 -4.09 -13.93 -4.91
CA LEU A 417 -3.49 -14.99 -5.73
C LEU A 417 -4.37 -15.35 -6.94
N PRO A 418 -5.69 -15.55 -6.80
CA PRO A 418 -6.58 -15.72 -7.96
C PRO A 418 -6.54 -14.55 -8.96
N ALA A 419 -6.36 -13.31 -8.48
CA ALA A 419 -6.30 -12.13 -9.34
C ALA A 419 -4.96 -12.05 -10.11
N TYR A 420 -3.85 -12.38 -9.47
CA TYR A 420 -2.51 -12.13 -10.02
C TYR A 420 -1.83 -13.34 -10.65
N LEU A 421 -1.97 -14.54 -10.06
CA LEU A 421 -1.24 -15.73 -10.48
C LEU A 421 -1.54 -16.16 -11.93
N PRO A 422 -2.81 -16.15 -12.41
CA PRO A 422 -3.10 -16.48 -13.81
C PRO A 422 -2.48 -15.51 -14.81
N ILE A 423 -2.39 -14.23 -14.45
CA ILE A 423 -1.75 -13.20 -15.26
C ILE A 423 -0.25 -13.48 -15.32
N LEU A 424 0.37 -13.71 -14.17
CA LEU A 424 1.80 -14.01 -14.08
C LEU A 424 2.16 -15.22 -14.95
N GLN A 425 1.47 -16.35 -14.77
CA GLN A 425 1.69 -17.60 -15.52
C GLN A 425 1.55 -17.42 -17.04
N ARG A 426 0.61 -16.58 -17.48
CA ARG A 426 0.39 -16.27 -18.90
C ARG A 426 1.52 -15.44 -19.49
N ARG A 427 2.08 -14.50 -18.72
CA ARG A 427 2.95 -13.44 -19.25
C ARG A 427 4.44 -13.68 -19.07
N THR A 428 4.87 -14.40 -18.04
CA THR A 428 6.30 -14.59 -17.73
C THR A 428 7.08 -15.36 -18.79
N ARG A 429 6.39 -16.18 -19.59
CA ARG A 429 6.98 -17.02 -20.65
C ARG A 429 6.98 -16.39 -22.04
N MET A 430 6.48 -15.16 -22.18
CA MET A 430 6.44 -14.48 -23.47
C MET A 430 7.84 -14.06 -23.92
N ALA A 431 8.12 -14.13 -25.22
CA ALA A 431 9.36 -13.60 -25.77
C ALA A 431 9.44 -12.07 -25.53
N THR A 432 10.61 -11.59 -25.13
CA THR A 432 10.87 -10.17 -24.84
C THR A 432 11.76 -9.56 -25.93
N SER A 433 11.72 -8.23 -26.05
CA SER A 433 12.64 -7.46 -26.89
C SER A 433 13.41 -6.42 -26.06
N PRO A 434 14.58 -5.96 -26.52
CA PRO A 434 15.32 -4.88 -25.86
C PRO A 434 14.49 -3.59 -25.66
N GLU A 435 13.58 -3.29 -26.59
CA GLU A 435 12.67 -2.15 -26.51
C GLU A 435 11.64 -2.34 -25.39
N ALA A 436 11.07 -3.54 -25.24
CA ALA A 436 10.14 -3.86 -24.17
C ALA A 436 10.81 -3.79 -22.80
N GLU A 437 12.07 -4.25 -22.68
CA GLU A 437 12.86 -4.13 -21.46
C GLU A 437 13.21 -2.68 -21.14
N ARG A 438 13.60 -1.88 -22.15
CA ARG A 438 13.81 -0.43 -21.99
C ARG A 438 12.54 0.23 -21.45
N TRP A 439 11.39 -0.08 -22.04
CA TRP A 439 10.10 0.46 -21.64
C TRP A 439 9.72 0.06 -20.21
N GLN A 440 9.93 -1.21 -19.82
CA GLN A 440 9.76 -1.67 -18.45
C GLN A 440 10.59 -0.83 -17.47
N ARG A 441 11.87 -0.59 -17.75
CA ARG A 441 12.73 0.22 -16.87
C ARG A 441 12.26 1.67 -16.76
N LEU A 442 11.73 2.25 -17.85
CA LEU A 442 11.11 3.59 -17.83
C LEU A 442 9.84 3.63 -16.96
N ARG A 443 8.95 2.65 -17.13
CA ARG A 443 7.73 2.52 -16.31
C ARG A 443 8.05 2.26 -14.84
N ARG A 444 9.08 1.47 -14.53
CA ARG A 444 9.64 1.29 -13.18
C ARG A 444 10.20 2.59 -12.61
N GLY A 445 10.77 3.47 -13.44
CA GLY A 445 11.14 4.83 -13.03
C GLY A 445 9.94 5.62 -12.49
N ARG A 446 8.76 5.50 -13.12
CA ARG A 446 7.50 6.09 -12.61
C ARG A 446 7.06 5.46 -11.28
N TYR A 447 7.24 4.15 -11.13
CA TYR A 447 6.98 3.47 -9.87
C TYR A 447 7.84 4.04 -8.72
N VAL A 448 9.13 4.25 -8.98
CA VAL A 448 10.06 4.89 -8.03
C VAL A 448 9.64 6.33 -7.72
N GLU A 449 9.30 7.13 -8.75
CA GLU A 449 8.82 8.50 -8.57
C GLU A 449 7.61 8.57 -7.64
N PHE A 450 6.63 7.68 -7.82
CA PHE A 450 5.45 7.63 -6.96
C PHE A 450 5.83 7.30 -5.52
N ASN A 451 6.61 6.24 -5.30
CA ASN A 451 6.95 5.79 -3.94
C ASN A 451 7.76 6.83 -3.17
N LEU A 452 8.67 7.55 -3.84
CA LEU A 452 9.51 8.55 -3.16
C LEU A 452 8.82 9.91 -2.97
N LEU A 453 7.91 10.31 -3.86
CA LEU A 453 7.29 11.64 -3.84
C LEU A 453 5.91 11.67 -3.17
N TYR A 454 5.10 10.62 -3.34
CA TYR A 454 3.67 10.65 -3.05
C TYR A 454 3.19 9.56 -2.09
N ASP A 455 3.86 8.40 -2.04
CA ASP A 455 3.40 7.32 -1.18
C ASP A 455 3.50 7.69 0.32
N ARG A 456 2.34 7.73 0.97
CA ARG A 456 2.23 8.07 2.40
C ARG A 456 2.96 7.05 3.26
N GLY A 457 2.86 5.76 2.92
CA GLY A 457 3.47 4.67 3.68
C GLY A 457 4.98 4.77 3.70
N THR A 458 5.59 4.95 2.53
CA THR A 458 7.04 5.14 2.38
C THR A 458 7.53 6.40 3.11
N LYS A 459 6.86 7.55 2.90
CA LYS A 459 7.24 8.81 3.55
C LYS A 459 7.16 8.71 5.08
N PHE A 460 6.07 8.16 5.61
CA PHE A 460 5.90 7.95 7.05
C PHE A 460 6.97 6.99 7.60
N GLY A 461 7.23 5.88 6.92
CA GLY A 461 8.26 4.91 7.31
C GLY A 461 9.65 5.52 7.39
N LEU A 462 10.06 6.30 6.38
CA LEU A 462 11.36 6.96 6.34
C LEU A 462 11.53 8.03 7.43
N GLN A 463 10.43 8.65 7.87
CA GLN A 463 10.43 9.67 8.92
C GLN A 463 10.31 9.07 10.33
N THR A 464 9.96 7.79 10.45
CA THR A 464 9.79 7.12 11.75
C THR A 464 11.14 6.69 12.32
N PRO A 465 11.55 7.21 13.50
CA PRO A 465 12.80 6.79 14.14
C PRO A 465 12.81 5.28 14.41
N GLY A 466 13.96 4.62 14.16
CA GLY A 466 14.11 3.18 14.37
C GLY A 466 13.41 2.29 13.34
N ALA A 467 12.72 2.86 12.35
CA ALA A 467 12.13 2.08 11.27
C ALA A 467 13.21 1.39 10.41
N ARG A 468 12.90 0.16 9.98
CA ARG A 468 13.80 -0.63 9.14
C ARG A 468 13.72 -0.17 7.69
N ILE A 469 14.61 0.75 7.31
CA ILE A 469 14.64 1.38 5.97
C ILE A 469 14.69 0.35 4.84
N GLU A 470 15.49 -0.72 4.99
CA GLU A 470 15.57 -1.83 4.01
C GLU A 470 14.21 -2.48 3.73
N SER A 471 13.36 -2.62 4.75
CA SER A 471 12.02 -3.20 4.58
C SER A 471 11.03 -2.23 3.94
N ILE A 472 11.26 -0.92 4.05
CA ILE A 472 10.46 0.12 3.41
C ILE A 472 10.82 0.23 1.92
N LEU A 473 12.12 0.26 1.62
CA LEU A 473 12.66 0.38 0.26
C LEU A 473 12.66 -0.94 -0.52
N MET A 474 12.21 -2.03 0.09
CA MET A 474 11.92 -3.30 -0.60
C MET A 474 11.03 -3.08 -1.82
N SER A 475 10.11 -2.11 -1.76
CA SER A 475 9.19 -1.75 -2.84
C SER A 475 9.86 -1.19 -4.09
N LEU A 476 11.14 -0.79 -4.04
CA LEU A 476 11.83 -0.28 -5.21
C LEU A 476 12.32 -1.44 -6.10
N PRO A 477 12.18 -1.35 -7.44
CA PRO A 477 12.69 -2.36 -8.36
C PRO A 477 14.22 -2.46 -8.33
N LEU A 478 14.78 -3.53 -8.91
CA LEU A 478 16.23 -3.68 -9.01
C LEU A 478 16.81 -2.66 -9.99
N GLU A 479 16.12 -2.46 -11.12
CA GLU A 479 16.51 -1.48 -12.14
C GLU A 479 15.36 -0.55 -12.52
N ALA A 480 15.70 0.72 -12.71
CA ALA A 480 14.80 1.76 -13.22
C ALA A 480 15.58 2.71 -14.13
N ARG A 481 14.88 3.40 -15.03
CA ARG A 481 15.48 4.28 -16.04
C ARG A 481 14.69 5.58 -16.17
N TRP A 482 15.41 6.66 -16.44
CA TRP A 482 14.86 7.97 -16.78
C TRP A 482 15.50 8.46 -18.07
N GLU A 483 14.67 8.89 -19.01
CA GLU A 483 15.11 9.51 -20.26
C GLU A 483 14.43 10.87 -20.41
N TYR A 484 15.20 11.84 -20.90
CA TYR A 484 14.70 13.20 -21.11
C TYR A 484 13.87 13.27 -22.40
N VAL A 485 12.64 13.81 -22.29
CA VAL A 485 11.70 13.99 -23.41
C VAL A 485 11.44 12.70 -24.21
N GLU A 486 11.18 11.62 -23.48
CA GLU A 486 10.84 10.32 -24.06
C GLU A 486 9.55 10.37 -24.90
N ARG A 487 9.52 9.63 -26.02
CA ARG A 487 8.49 9.72 -27.08
C ARG A 487 7.06 9.49 -26.62
N HIS A 488 6.82 8.62 -25.65
CA HIS A 488 5.46 8.22 -25.28
C HIS A 488 5.08 8.70 -23.88
N SER A 489 6.05 8.74 -22.97
CA SER A 489 5.87 9.01 -21.55
C SER A 489 6.46 10.36 -21.09
N GLY A 490 7.13 11.09 -21.98
CA GLY A 490 7.70 12.42 -21.70
C GLY A 490 6.64 13.52 -21.56
N VAL A 491 6.94 14.56 -20.79
CA VAL A 491 6.10 15.75 -20.65
C VAL A 491 6.50 16.77 -21.73
N GLY A 492 5.52 17.38 -22.40
CA GLY A 492 5.76 18.53 -23.29
C GLY A 492 5.97 18.23 -24.78
N GLN A 493 5.67 17.01 -25.26
CA GLN A 493 5.76 16.71 -26.69
C GLN A 493 4.59 17.32 -27.50
N THR A 494 4.90 17.81 -28.69
CA THR A 494 3.94 18.22 -29.73
C THR A 494 3.71 17.04 -30.70
N GLY A 495 2.49 16.92 -31.24
CA GLY A 495 2.11 15.76 -32.07
C GLY A 495 2.89 15.59 -33.38
N SER A 496 3.57 16.63 -33.86
CA SER A 496 4.30 16.64 -35.13
C SER A 496 5.59 15.81 -35.13
N GLU A 497 6.29 15.71 -33.99
CA GLU A 497 7.57 14.97 -33.89
C GLU A 497 7.35 13.44 -33.88
N GLN A 498 6.15 12.99 -33.54
CA GLN A 498 5.81 11.56 -33.47
C GLN A 498 5.54 10.92 -34.84
N GLU A 499 5.15 11.72 -35.84
CA GLU A 499 4.80 11.22 -37.19
C GLU A 499 6.04 10.99 -38.06
N GLU A 500 7.04 11.87 -38.00
CA GLU A 500 8.28 11.75 -38.79
C GLU A 500 9.15 10.55 -38.38
N GLU A 501 9.26 10.26 -37.08
CA GLU A 501 10.03 9.11 -36.58
C GLU A 501 9.34 7.76 -36.83
N SER A 502 8.01 7.74 -36.98
CA SER A 502 7.25 6.50 -37.21
C SER A 502 7.54 5.89 -38.59
N ALA A 503 7.94 6.70 -39.57
CA ALA A 503 8.18 6.27 -40.95
C ALA A 503 9.40 5.33 -41.10
N THR A 504 10.42 5.48 -40.25
CA THR A 504 11.71 4.77 -40.33
C THR A 504 11.78 3.49 -39.48
N LEU A 505 10.77 3.21 -38.66
CA LEU A 505 10.74 2.05 -37.76
C LEU A 505 10.42 0.73 -38.48
N SER A 506 11.01 -0.36 -37.98
CA SER A 506 10.62 -1.73 -38.35
C SER A 506 9.17 -2.03 -37.94
N THR A 507 8.58 -3.09 -38.50
CA THR A 507 7.22 -3.54 -38.15
C THR A 507 7.08 -3.86 -36.66
N GLU A 508 8.08 -4.51 -36.07
CA GLU A 508 8.11 -4.87 -34.64
C GLU A 508 8.18 -3.62 -33.75
N GLN A 509 9.02 -2.64 -34.12
CA GLN A 509 9.13 -1.38 -33.40
C GLN A 509 7.84 -0.54 -33.48
N LYS A 510 7.14 -0.59 -34.62
CA LYS A 510 5.82 0.05 -34.78
C LYS A 510 4.78 -0.59 -33.87
N GLU A 511 4.77 -1.91 -33.75
CA GLU A 511 3.87 -2.64 -32.85
C GLU A 511 4.15 -2.31 -31.38
N GLN A 512 5.42 -2.34 -30.98
CA GLN A 512 5.84 -1.97 -29.63
C GLN A 512 5.42 -0.53 -29.29
N SER A 513 5.71 0.43 -30.18
CA SER A 513 5.31 1.84 -30.03
C SER A 513 3.79 2.02 -29.96
N ARG A 514 3.01 1.19 -30.67
CA ARG A 514 1.55 1.16 -30.54
C ARG A 514 1.12 0.75 -29.13
N ARG A 515 1.67 -0.34 -28.60
CA ARG A 515 1.35 -0.86 -27.25
C ARG A 515 1.74 0.12 -26.15
N GLU A 516 2.88 0.79 -26.29
CA GLU A 516 3.32 1.84 -25.35
C GLU A 516 2.34 3.01 -25.33
N ARG A 517 1.88 3.48 -26.51
CA ARG A 517 0.85 4.52 -26.61
C ARG A 517 -0.49 4.11 -26.03
N GLU A 518 -0.94 2.88 -26.29
CA GLU A 518 -2.18 2.33 -25.72
C GLU A 518 -2.12 2.27 -24.20
N THR A 519 -1.00 1.80 -23.65
CA THR A 519 -0.74 1.79 -22.21
C THR A 519 -0.85 3.21 -21.64
N MET A 520 -0.14 4.17 -22.23
CA MET A 520 -0.16 5.56 -21.76
C MET A 520 -1.53 6.23 -21.87
N LYS A 521 -2.34 5.86 -22.88
CA LYS A 521 -3.72 6.36 -23.02
C LYS A 521 -4.58 5.98 -21.81
N VAL A 522 -4.47 4.75 -21.35
CA VAL A 522 -5.19 4.25 -20.17
C VAL A 522 -4.66 4.87 -18.88
N LEU A 523 -3.33 4.97 -18.74
CA LEU A 523 -2.75 5.55 -17.51
C LEU A 523 -3.07 7.04 -17.35
N ARG A 524 -3.22 7.79 -18.44
CA ARG A 524 -3.64 9.21 -18.40
C ARG A 524 -5.15 9.37 -18.18
N LYS A 525 -5.93 8.34 -18.47
CA LYS A 525 -7.40 8.33 -18.38
C LYS A 525 -7.86 6.96 -17.86
N PRO A 526 -7.88 6.77 -16.53
CA PRO A 526 -8.32 5.52 -15.92
C PRO A 526 -9.68 5.06 -16.47
N GLN A 527 -9.81 3.74 -16.66
CA GLN A 527 -10.98 3.10 -17.24
C GLN A 527 -11.68 2.22 -16.20
N ASP A 528 -12.95 1.91 -16.43
CA ASP A 528 -13.65 0.90 -15.65
C ASP A 528 -13.43 -0.47 -16.29
N TRP A 529 -13.03 -1.44 -15.47
CA TRP A 529 -12.60 -2.78 -15.91
C TRP A 529 -13.56 -3.90 -15.48
N ALA A 530 -14.48 -3.63 -14.55
CA ALA A 530 -15.47 -4.58 -14.02
C ALA A 530 -16.70 -3.86 -13.44
#